data_AF-A0A521BAK7-F1
#
_entry.id   AF-A0A521BAK7-F1
#
_cell.length_a   1.000
_cell.length_b   1.000
_cell.length_c   1.000
_cell.angle_alpha   90.00
_cell.angle_beta   90.00
_cell.angle_gamma   90.00
#
_symmetry.space_group_name_H-M   'P 1'
#
loop_
_entity.id
_entity.type
_entity.pdbx_description
1 polymer ?
#
loop_
_entity_poly.entity_id
_entity_poly.type
_entity_poly.pdbx_seq_one_letter_code
_entity_poly.pdbx_strand_id
1 'polypeptide(L)'
;MKKIFFILSVLSSGALFSQSNSQKNELTFATYNVSMESDNYSPKGAMGKSEQILIYQLNSGHNTQIRNIAQIIQTVRPDVILLNEFDYIKDPELGIKAFIKNYLNVSQGGATAIDYPYFYYSTVNTGQPSPYDLNNDGKLDNFGNDAWAFGLYPGQYGMMLLSKYPIDVNAVRTFQHFKWKDMPGALLTKKADGTDWYSKKAWKEFPLSSKSHWDVPVQIGNETVHVLVSHPTPPTFDGAEDRNGKRNHDEIRFWKDYISDNSASYIYDDKGVKGGLSPNSRFVIMGDQNASPVEGDAMREGIKSLIESPKINSDFTPASKGGAEFSPKNPFGINHTAFWRMRADYVLPSRLGFKFVNSGVFWPAKGEPMSGLVEKRESSSDHRLVWVKVILE
;
A
#
# COMPACT_ATOMS: atom_id res chain seq x y z
N MET A 1 21.27 78.46 -35.71
CA MET A 1 20.33 77.40 -36.15
C MET A 1 20.97 76.05 -35.81
N LYS A 2 20.39 75.31 -34.86
CA LYS A 2 20.94 74.07 -34.28
C LYS A 2 20.71 72.91 -35.26
N LYS A 3 21.75 72.12 -35.56
CA LYS A 3 21.61 70.80 -36.21
C LYS A 3 21.55 69.72 -35.12
N ILE A 4 20.43 69.01 -35.07
CA ILE A 4 20.16 67.88 -34.18
C ILE A 4 20.62 66.61 -34.91
N PHE A 5 21.53 65.86 -34.29
CA PHE A 5 21.87 64.49 -34.70
C PHE A 5 20.88 63.53 -34.02
N PHE A 6 20.11 62.79 -34.82
CA PHE A 6 19.29 61.68 -34.34
C PHE A 6 20.13 60.40 -34.40
N ILE A 7 20.37 59.79 -33.24
CA ILE A 7 20.94 58.44 -33.13
C ILE A 7 19.77 57.47 -33.19
N LEU A 8 19.73 56.63 -34.22
CA LEU A 8 18.75 55.55 -34.37
C LEU A 8 19.26 54.31 -33.62
N SER A 9 18.72 54.05 -32.43
CA SER A 9 18.96 52.80 -31.70
C SER A 9 18.08 51.69 -32.26
N VAL A 10 18.70 50.76 -32.99
CA VAL A 10 18.03 49.53 -33.44
C VAL A 10 17.97 48.56 -32.26
N LEU A 11 16.80 48.44 -31.64
CA LEU A 11 16.48 47.39 -30.69
C LEU A 11 16.29 46.07 -31.44
N SER A 12 17.28 45.18 -31.37
CA SER A 12 17.15 43.80 -31.81
C SER A 12 16.28 43.02 -30.83
N SER A 13 15.04 42.76 -31.21
CA SER A 13 14.15 41.85 -30.50
C SER A 13 14.65 40.41 -30.68
N GLY A 14 15.58 39.98 -29.82
CA GLY A 14 15.95 38.57 -29.71
C GLY A 14 14.76 37.77 -29.20
N ALA A 15 14.14 36.98 -30.07
CA ALA A 15 13.18 35.97 -29.66
C ALA A 15 13.89 34.95 -28.76
N LEU A 16 13.65 35.06 -27.46
CA LEU A 16 13.99 34.03 -26.48
C LEU A 16 13.13 32.81 -26.79
N PHE A 17 13.67 31.86 -27.54
CA PHE A 17 13.14 30.51 -27.56
C PHE A 17 13.30 29.96 -26.14
N SER A 18 12.20 29.93 -25.40
CA SER A 18 12.10 29.09 -24.21
C SER A 18 12.28 27.65 -24.69
N GLN A 19 13.47 27.09 -24.51
CA GLN A 19 13.62 25.65 -24.46
C GLN A 19 12.82 25.18 -23.25
N SER A 20 11.56 24.80 -23.49
CA SER A 20 10.85 23.92 -22.58
C SER A 20 11.64 22.63 -22.55
N ASN A 21 12.58 22.53 -21.61
CA ASN A 21 13.22 21.28 -21.29
C ASN A 21 12.11 20.43 -20.67
N SER A 22 11.38 19.71 -21.52
CA SER A 22 10.44 18.65 -21.13
C SER A 22 11.30 17.56 -20.51
N GLN A 23 11.76 17.80 -19.29
CA GLN A 23 12.26 16.76 -18.43
C GLN A 23 11.03 15.90 -18.17
N LYS A 24 10.91 14.80 -18.91
CA LYS A 24 9.86 13.81 -18.71
C LYS A 24 9.88 13.47 -17.21
N ASN A 25 8.81 13.80 -16.50
CA ASN A 25 8.74 13.67 -15.05
C ASN A 25 8.87 12.19 -14.70
N GLU A 26 10.05 11.78 -14.26
CA GLU A 26 10.24 10.48 -13.61
C GLU A 26 9.46 10.50 -12.29
N LEU A 27 8.56 9.53 -12.13
CA LEU A 27 7.74 9.34 -10.95
C LEU A 27 8.15 8.04 -10.27
N THR A 28 8.30 8.06 -8.96
CA THR A 28 8.57 6.89 -8.14
C THR A 28 7.35 6.56 -7.29
N PHE A 29 6.72 5.42 -7.57
CA PHE A 29 5.64 4.85 -6.78
C PHE A 29 6.21 3.79 -5.85
N ALA A 30 5.75 3.75 -4.58
CA ALA A 30 6.26 2.80 -3.60
C ALA A 30 5.16 2.27 -2.68
N THR A 31 5.43 1.10 -2.09
CA THR A 31 4.71 0.59 -0.92
C THR A 31 5.69 0.15 0.15
N TYR A 32 5.31 0.31 1.40
CA TYR A 32 6.08 -0.15 2.54
C TYR A 32 5.16 -0.53 3.70
N ASN A 33 5.09 -1.81 4.05
CA ASN A 33 4.58 -2.20 5.36
C ASN A 33 5.59 -1.74 6.43
N VAL A 34 5.15 -0.88 7.33
CA VAL A 34 6.02 -0.18 8.30
C VAL A 34 5.93 -0.77 9.70
N SER A 35 5.07 -1.76 9.93
CA SER A 35 4.87 -2.40 11.24
C SER A 35 4.71 -1.37 12.39
N MET A 36 4.02 -0.27 12.11
CA MET A 36 3.73 0.83 13.04
C MET A 36 2.37 0.62 13.68
N GLU A 37 2.24 -0.52 14.34
CA GLU A 37 1.05 -0.97 15.05
C GLU A 37 1.41 -1.23 16.52
N SER A 38 0.43 -1.18 17.41
CA SER A 38 0.69 -1.15 18.86
C SER A 38 1.44 -2.37 19.42
N ASP A 39 1.30 -3.56 18.84
CA ASP A 39 1.98 -4.78 19.30
C ASP A 39 3.48 -4.67 19.11
N ASN A 40 3.92 -4.00 18.04
CA ASN A 40 5.32 -3.79 17.73
C ASN A 40 6.06 -2.92 18.78
N TYR A 41 5.32 -2.12 19.55
CA TYR A 41 5.86 -1.23 20.58
C TYR A 41 5.54 -1.70 22.01
N SER A 42 4.91 -2.87 22.14
CA SER A 42 4.45 -3.41 23.41
C SER A 42 5.16 -4.72 23.75
N PRO A 43 5.44 -5.00 25.04
CA PRO A 43 5.87 -6.33 25.44
C PRO A 43 4.87 -7.39 24.99
N LYS A 44 5.36 -8.58 24.62
CA LYS A 44 4.49 -9.70 24.23
C LYS A 44 3.51 -10.02 25.38
N GLY A 45 2.22 -10.07 25.05
CA GLY A 45 1.15 -10.33 26.03
C GLY A 45 0.71 -9.11 26.84
N ALA A 46 1.21 -7.90 26.53
CA ALA A 46 0.71 -6.68 27.15
C ALA A 46 -0.80 -6.48 26.86
N MET A 47 -1.53 -6.07 27.89
CA MET A 47 -2.94 -5.66 27.81
C MET A 47 -3.04 -4.18 27.44
N GLY A 48 -4.22 -3.72 27.00
CA GLY A 48 -4.47 -2.29 26.75
C GLY A 48 -3.89 -1.76 25.43
N LYS A 49 -3.62 -2.66 24.47
CA LYS A 49 -3.20 -2.31 23.11
C LYS A 49 -4.25 -1.42 22.43
N SER A 50 -3.78 -0.33 21.86
CA SER A 50 -4.60 0.69 21.21
C SER A 50 -3.72 1.62 20.37
N GLU A 51 -4.35 2.45 19.55
CA GLU A 51 -3.70 3.48 18.74
C GLU A 51 -2.91 4.50 19.58
N GLN A 52 -3.23 4.63 20.88
CA GLN A 52 -2.52 5.52 21.82
C GLN A 52 -1.01 5.20 21.92
N ILE A 53 -0.64 3.94 21.74
CA ILE A 53 0.77 3.53 21.75
C ILE A 53 1.49 4.14 20.55
N LEU A 54 0.92 4.05 19.35
CA LEU A 54 1.52 4.67 18.16
C LEU A 54 1.55 6.20 18.31
N ILE A 55 0.49 6.83 18.82
CA ILE A 55 0.46 8.27 19.10
C ILE A 55 1.64 8.69 19.99
N TYR A 56 1.91 7.93 21.06
CA TYR A 56 3.05 8.19 21.93
C TYR A 56 4.38 8.07 21.19
N GLN A 57 4.58 7.01 20.40
CA GLN A 57 5.81 6.82 19.63
C GLN A 57 6.02 7.94 18.60
N LEU A 58 4.96 8.36 17.89
CA LEU A 58 5.01 9.43 16.90
C LEU A 58 5.33 10.80 17.53
N ASN A 59 4.74 11.09 18.69
CA ASN A 59 5.00 12.35 19.40
C ASN A 59 6.38 12.41 20.06
N SER A 60 6.99 11.26 20.37
CA SER A 60 8.33 11.24 20.97
C SER A 60 9.41 11.84 20.06
N GLY A 61 9.25 11.75 18.73
CA GLY A 61 10.27 12.16 17.74
C GLY A 61 11.60 11.39 17.84
N HIS A 62 11.68 10.36 18.69
CA HIS A 62 12.93 9.72 19.08
C HIS A 62 12.91 8.19 18.92
N ASN A 63 11.78 7.60 18.52
CA ASN A 63 11.70 6.16 18.30
C ASN A 63 12.64 5.74 17.16
N THR A 64 13.61 4.88 17.45
CA THR A 64 14.64 4.43 16.50
C THR A 64 14.06 3.73 15.27
N GLN A 65 13.07 2.86 15.43
CA GLN A 65 12.43 2.16 14.31
C GLN A 65 11.78 3.17 13.36
N ILE A 66 11.01 4.13 13.91
CA ILE A 66 10.33 5.16 13.12
C ILE A 66 11.34 6.07 12.40
N ARG A 67 12.45 6.43 13.08
CA ARG A 67 13.56 7.18 12.47
C ARG A 67 14.20 6.43 11.30
N ASN A 68 14.37 5.12 11.43
CA ASN A 68 14.92 4.28 10.37
C ASN A 68 13.95 4.14 9.19
N ILE A 69 12.65 3.95 9.44
CA ILE A 69 11.60 3.99 8.42
C ILE A 69 11.65 5.31 7.65
N ALA A 70 11.69 6.44 8.35
CA ALA A 70 11.80 7.75 7.73
C ALA A 70 13.11 7.92 6.93
N GLN A 71 14.24 7.43 7.42
CA GLN A 71 15.51 7.43 6.68
C GLN A 71 15.42 6.63 5.37
N ILE A 72 14.78 5.45 5.39
CA ILE A 72 14.55 4.64 4.20
C ILE A 72 13.71 5.43 3.18
N ILE A 73 12.61 6.04 3.62
CA ILE A 73 11.74 6.85 2.74
C ILE A 73 12.50 8.08 2.20
N GLN A 74 13.32 8.76 3.01
CA GLN A 74 14.15 9.90 2.59
C GLN A 74 15.27 9.52 1.62
N THR A 75 15.67 8.25 1.61
CA THR A 75 16.68 7.71 0.70
C THR A 75 16.07 7.29 -0.63
N VAL A 76 14.94 6.57 -0.61
CA VAL A 76 14.24 6.13 -1.83
C VAL A 76 13.51 7.30 -2.52
N ARG A 77 13.03 8.26 -1.72
CA ARG A 77 12.34 9.49 -2.14
C ARG A 77 11.11 9.29 -3.04
N PRO A 78 10.20 8.34 -2.74
CA PRO A 78 9.02 8.14 -3.56
C PRO A 78 8.19 9.41 -3.69
N ASP A 79 7.50 9.56 -4.82
CA ASP A 79 6.59 10.68 -5.05
C ASP A 79 5.19 10.38 -4.53
N VAL A 80 4.80 9.10 -4.60
CA VAL A 80 3.59 8.56 -3.98
C VAL A 80 3.98 7.26 -3.27
N ILE A 81 3.64 7.14 -1.99
CA ILE A 81 3.92 5.94 -1.19
C ILE A 81 2.72 5.52 -0.38
N LEU A 82 2.40 4.23 -0.42
CA LEU A 82 1.47 3.58 0.50
C LEU A 82 2.24 2.99 1.68
N LEU A 83 1.85 3.37 2.90
CA LEU A 83 2.29 2.72 4.13
C LEU A 83 1.21 1.76 4.62
N ASN A 84 1.60 0.50 4.83
CA ASN A 84 0.76 -0.55 5.40
C ASN A 84 1.15 -0.75 6.87
N GLU A 85 0.22 -1.22 7.70
CA GLU A 85 0.40 -1.34 9.15
C GLU A 85 0.78 -0.04 9.84
N PHE A 86 0.14 1.04 9.43
CA PHE A 86 0.11 2.28 10.19
C PHE A 86 -1.25 2.34 10.87
N ASP A 87 -1.31 2.20 12.20
CA ASP A 87 -2.59 2.21 12.92
C ASP A 87 -3.42 3.45 12.58
N TYR A 88 -4.72 3.24 12.35
CA TYR A 88 -5.64 4.33 12.09
C TYR A 88 -5.81 5.17 13.36
N ILE A 89 -5.37 6.43 13.29
CA ILE A 89 -5.56 7.43 14.34
C ILE A 89 -6.53 8.47 13.80
N LYS A 90 -7.71 8.59 14.42
CA LYS A 90 -8.79 9.47 13.94
C LYS A 90 -8.35 10.92 13.79
N ASP A 91 -7.59 11.45 14.75
CA ASP A 91 -7.03 12.79 14.68
C ASP A 91 -5.72 12.79 13.88
N PRO A 92 -5.69 13.40 12.67
CA PRO A 92 -4.49 13.39 11.84
C PRO A 92 -3.31 14.11 12.50
N GLU A 93 -3.55 15.08 13.40
CA GLU A 93 -2.48 15.80 14.11
C GLU A 93 -1.68 14.88 15.03
N LEU A 94 -2.32 13.85 15.60
CA LEU A 94 -1.70 12.87 16.48
C LEU A 94 -1.08 11.67 15.73
N GLY A 95 -1.53 11.43 14.50
CA GLY A 95 -1.06 10.33 13.65
C GLY A 95 -0.18 10.81 12.51
N ILE A 96 -0.74 10.80 11.30
CA ILE A 96 -0.02 11.07 10.05
C ILE A 96 0.76 12.38 10.04
N LYS A 97 0.18 13.49 10.53
CA LYS A 97 0.87 14.77 10.54
C LYS A 97 1.99 14.80 11.57
N ALA A 98 1.85 14.09 12.69
CA ALA A 98 2.95 13.88 13.63
C ALA A 98 4.09 13.09 12.96
N PHE A 99 3.78 12.04 12.20
CA PHE A 99 4.80 11.29 11.43
C PHE A 99 5.53 12.19 10.42
N ILE A 100 4.78 12.93 9.59
CA ILE A 100 5.35 13.86 8.60
C ILE A 100 6.23 14.90 9.30
N LYS A 101 5.69 15.60 10.31
CA LYS A 101 6.38 16.69 11.01
C LYS A 101 7.62 16.22 11.77
N ASN A 102 7.49 15.17 12.56
CA ASN A 102 8.52 14.79 13.53
C ASN A 102 9.58 13.86 12.94
N TYR A 103 9.33 13.22 11.79
CA TYR A 103 10.25 12.25 11.20
C TYR A 103 10.54 12.48 9.72
N LEU A 104 9.55 12.71 8.86
CA LEU A 104 9.80 12.89 7.42
C LEU A 104 10.42 14.26 7.10
N ASN A 105 9.95 15.32 7.78
CA ASN A 105 10.45 16.69 7.65
C ASN A 105 11.73 16.96 8.46
N VAL A 106 12.28 15.92 9.10
CA VAL A 106 13.53 15.97 9.87
C VAL A 106 14.55 15.08 9.20
N SER A 107 15.77 15.57 8.94
CA SER A 107 16.83 14.74 8.35
C SER A 107 17.14 13.53 9.23
N GLN A 108 17.07 12.33 8.67
CA GLN A 108 17.41 11.08 9.33
C GLN A 108 18.67 10.47 8.74
N GLY A 109 19.67 10.18 9.58
CA GLY A 109 20.91 9.50 9.16
C GLY A 109 21.66 10.21 8.02
N GLY A 110 21.56 11.54 7.94
CA GLY A 110 22.18 12.36 6.89
C GLY A 110 21.37 12.44 5.59
N ALA A 111 20.26 11.73 5.46
CA ALA A 111 19.37 11.85 4.30
C ALA A 111 18.62 13.19 4.34
N THR A 112 18.40 13.81 3.17
CA THR A 112 17.62 15.04 3.08
C THR A 112 16.17 14.76 3.44
N ALA A 113 15.59 15.61 4.29
CA ALA A 113 14.17 15.57 4.64
C ALA A 113 13.27 15.50 3.39
N ILE A 114 12.08 14.95 3.58
CA ILE A 114 11.08 14.77 2.53
C ILE A 114 9.72 15.14 3.08
N ASP A 115 8.98 15.96 2.33
CA ASP A 115 7.64 16.39 2.71
C ASP A 115 6.59 15.75 1.77
N TYR A 116 5.43 15.46 2.34
CA TYR A 116 4.25 14.95 1.62
C TYR A 116 3.05 15.83 2.00
N PRO A 117 2.81 16.92 1.26
CA PRO A 117 1.73 17.86 1.57
C PRO A 117 0.33 17.26 1.40
N TYR A 118 0.20 16.14 0.68
CA TYR A 118 -1.06 15.47 0.44
C TYR A 118 -1.04 14.06 0.99
N PHE A 119 -2.16 13.67 1.59
CA PHE A 119 -2.32 12.33 2.13
C PHE A 119 -3.78 11.88 2.08
N TYR A 120 -3.97 10.57 2.07
CA TYR A 120 -5.27 9.94 2.24
C TYR A 120 -5.15 8.78 3.22
N TYR A 121 -6.07 8.73 4.17
CA TYR A 121 -6.21 7.65 5.13
C TYR A 121 -7.67 7.56 5.55
N SER A 122 -8.12 6.38 5.93
CA SER A 122 -9.51 6.12 6.33
C SER A 122 -9.57 4.90 7.24
N THR A 123 -10.75 4.59 7.75
CA THR A 123 -10.98 3.39 8.56
C THR A 123 -10.72 2.11 7.77
N VAL A 124 -10.42 1.04 8.51
CA VAL A 124 -10.21 -0.33 8.02
C VAL A 124 -11.07 -1.30 8.81
N ASN A 125 -11.29 -2.53 8.29
CA ASN A 125 -12.08 -3.56 8.96
C ASN A 125 -11.35 -4.32 10.08
N THR A 126 -10.01 -4.26 10.10
CA THR A 126 -9.19 -4.83 11.17
C THR A 126 -9.65 -4.34 12.54
N GLY A 127 -9.94 -5.28 13.44
CA GLY A 127 -10.36 -5.01 14.81
C GLY A 127 -11.73 -4.32 14.95
N GLN A 128 -12.47 -4.12 13.85
CA GLN A 128 -13.86 -3.68 13.93
C GLN A 128 -14.71 -4.82 14.48
N PRO A 129 -15.49 -4.60 15.55
CA PRO A 129 -16.26 -5.66 16.18
C PRO A 129 -17.32 -6.19 15.23
N SER A 130 -17.44 -7.52 15.17
CA SER A 130 -18.60 -8.19 14.58
C SER A 130 -19.51 -8.70 15.70
N PRO A 131 -20.83 -8.84 15.47
CA PRO A 131 -21.73 -9.43 16.45
C PRO A 131 -21.78 -10.97 16.36
N TYR A 132 -20.77 -11.62 15.77
CA TYR A 132 -20.77 -13.03 15.43
C TYR A 132 -19.53 -13.74 15.97
N ASP A 133 -19.70 -15.01 16.39
CA ASP A 133 -18.61 -15.97 16.58
C ASP A 133 -18.11 -16.38 15.18
N LEU A 134 -16.99 -15.80 14.74
CA LEU A 134 -16.46 -15.98 13.38
C LEU A 134 -15.40 -17.09 13.32
N ASN A 135 -14.88 -17.54 14.47
CA ASN A 135 -13.91 -18.62 14.57
C ASN A 135 -14.53 -19.97 15.00
N ASN A 136 -15.82 -19.99 15.33
CA ASN A 136 -16.60 -21.14 15.81
C ASN A 136 -16.04 -21.78 17.10
N ASP A 137 -15.46 -20.99 18.01
CA ASP A 137 -14.96 -21.51 19.30
C ASP A 137 -16.02 -21.53 20.42
N GLY A 138 -17.22 -21.03 20.13
CA GLY A 138 -18.36 -20.97 21.05
C GLY A 138 -18.36 -19.77 21.98
N LYS A 139 -17.42 -18.83 21.82
CA LYS A 139 -17.37 -17.55 22.52
C LYS A 139 -17.63 -16.40 21.55
N LEU A 140 -18.03 -15.27 22.12
CA LEU A 140 -18.25 -14.05 21.36
C LEU A 140 -17.41 -12.94 21.99
N ASP A 141 -16.18 -12.80 21.50
CA ASP A 141 -15.21 -11.87 22.07
C ASP A 141 -15.28 -10.49 21.38
N ASN A 142 -15.86 -10.38 20.18
CA ASN A 142 -15.97 -9.15 19.35
C ASN A 142 -14.63 -8.47 18.99
N PHE A 143 -13.49 -9.10 19.25
CA PHE A 143 -12.15 -8.68 18.83
C PHE A 143 -11.35 -9.91 18.38
N GLY A 144 -10.11 -9.71 17.93
CA GLY A 144 -9.27 -10.79 17.47
C GLY A 144 -9.95 -11.53 16.33
N ASN A 145 -10.11 -12.85 16.46
CA ASN A 145 -10.71 -13.67 15.41
C ASN A 145 -12.22 -13.45 15.21
N ASP A 146 -12.91 -12.76 16.13
CA ASP A 146 -14.33 -12.40 16.02
C ASP A 146 -14.57 -10.98 15.49
N ALA A 147 -13.51 -10.21 15.27
CA ALA A 147 -13.62 -8.96 14.52
C ALA A 147 -13.86 -9.25 13.01
N TRP A 148 -14.40 -8.28 12.27
CA TRP A 148 -14.62 -8.40 10.83
C TRP A 148 -13.35 -8.73 10.03
N ALA A 149 -12.19 -8.35 10.58
CA ALA A 149 -10.89 -8.91 10.28
C ALA A 149 -10.05 -8.89 11.56
N PHE A 150 -9.12 -9.84 11.68
CA PHE A 150 -8.33 -10.02 12.90
C PHE A 150 -7.70 -8.71 13.39
N GLY A 151 -8.01 -8.31 14.61
CA GLY A 151 -7.39 -7.17 15.27
C GLY A 151 -7.91 -7.00 16.69
N LEU A 152 -7.06 -6.49 17.57
CA LEU A 152 -7.36 -6.34 19.00
C LEU A 152 -8.11 -5.04 19.32
N TYR A 153 -8.08 -4.07 18.41
CA TYR A 153 -8.78 -2.79 18.51
C TYR A 153 -9.10 -2.25 17.10
N PRO A 154 -10.17 -1.45 16.95
CA PRO A 154 -10.52 -0.83 15.68
C PRO A 154 -9.38 0.01 15.12
N GLY A 155 -9.00 -0.28 13.87
CA GLY A 155 -7.97 0.50 13.17
C GLY A 155 -6.55 -0.04 13.29
N GLN A 156 -6.34 -1.15 14.02
CA GLN A 156 -5.06 -1.86 14.00
C GLN A 156 -4.66 -2.20 12.56
N TYR A 157 -3.36 -2.23 12.25
CA TYR A 157 -2.84 -2.59 10.93
C TYR A 157 -3.41 -1.73 9.77
N GLY A 158 -3.67 -0.46 10.04
CA GLY A 158 -4.25 0.48 9.07
C GLY A 158 -3.37 0.73 7.85
N MET A 159 -3.86 1.62 6.98
CA MET A 159 -3.17 2.00 5.74
C MET A 159 -3.15 3.52 5.60
N MET A 160 -2.17 4.03 4.86
CA MET A 160 -1.99 5.46 4.68
C MET A 160 -1.27 5.75 3.36
N LEU A 161 -1.86 6.60 2.51
CA LEU A 161 -1.22 7.08 1.29
C LEU A 161 -0.62 8.46 1.53
N LEU A 162 0.64 8.64 1.17
CA LEU A 162 1.35 9.92 1.13
C LEU A 162 1.68 10.29 -0.32
N SER A 163 1.53 11.56 -0.68
CA SER A 163 1.75 12.05 -2.04
C SER A 163 2.37 13.45 -2.04
N LYS A 164 3.35 13.65 -2.93
CA LYS A 164 3.86 14.98 -3.27
C LYS A 164 2.87 15.77 -4.16
N TYR A 165 1.91 15.08 -4.75
CA TYR A 165 0.93 15.61 -5.69
C TYR A 165 -0.49 15.63 -5.10
N PRO A 166 -1.36 16.58 -5.50
CA PRO A 166 -2.72 16.67 -4.99
C PRO A 166 -3.52 15.38 -5.15
N ILE A 167 -4.31 15.05 -4.12
CA ILE A 167 -5.28 13.95 -4.13
C ILE A 167 -6.68 14.56 -4.34
N ASP A 168 -7.44 14.06 -5.31
CA ASP A 168 -8.85 14.42 -5.44
C ASP A 168 -9.69 13.61 -4.46
N VAL A 169 -9.75 14.09 -3.21
CA VAL A 169 -10.44 13.43 -2.09
C VAL A 169 -11.92 13.21 -2.39
N ASN A 170 -12.56 14.07 -3.18
CA ASN A 170 -13.99 13.93 -3.50
C ASN A 170 -14.26 12.75 -4.43
N ALA A 171 -13.32 12.47 -5.34
CA ALA A 171 -13.38 11.37 -6.29
C ALA A 171 -12.86 10.04 -5.72
N VAL A 172 -12.31 10.00 -4.50
CA VAL A 172 -11.88 8.75 -3.86
C VAL A 172 -13.06 7.79 -3.72
N ARG A 173 -12.83 6.53 -4.13
CA ARG A 173 -13.74 5.41 -3.91
C ARG A 173 -13.12 4.46 -2.89
N THR A 174 -13.92 4.04 -1.92
CA THR A 174 -13.54 3.07 -0.90
C THR A 174 -14.46 1.85 -0.99
N PHE A 175 -13.91 0.67 -0.72
CA PHE A 175 -14.66 -0.58 -0.75
C PHE A 175 -14.51 -1.32 0.59
N GLN A 176 -14.53 -0.57 1.69
CA GLN A 176 -14.41 -1.15 3.02
C GLN A 176 -15.61 -2.06 3.33
N HIS A 177 -16.81 -1.68 2.89
CA HIS A 177 -18.05 -2.36 3.24
C HIS A 177 -18.60 -3.25 2.12
N PHE A 178 -17.87 -3.36 0.99
CA PHE A 178 -18.20 -4.31 -0.08
C PHE A 178 -18.28 -5.74 0.49
N LYS A 179 -19.41 -6.42 0.28
CA LYS A 179 -19.68 -7.71 0.90
C LYS A 179 -19.07 -8.84 0.10
N TRP A 180 -18.38 -9.76 0.78
CA TRP A 180 -17.70 -10.88 0.12
C TRP A 180 -18.68 -11.73 -0.69
N LYS A 181 -19.87 -11.99 -0.15
CA LYS A 181 -20.93 -12.74 -0.85
C LYS A 181 -21.38 -12.16 -2.19
N ASP A 182 -21.17 -10.85 -2.42
CA ASP A 182 -21.62 -10.17 -3.64
C ASP A 182 -20.61 -10.26 -4.77
N MET A 183 -19.45 -10.87 -4.50
CA MET A 183 -18.48 -11.26 -5.52
C MET A 183 -18.94 -12.54 -6.24
N PRO A 184 -19.02 -12.55 -7.58
CA PRO A 184 -19.37 -13.75 -8.34
C PRO A 184 -18.37 -14.88 -8.07
N GLY A 185 -18.89 -16.02 -7.61
CA GLY A 185 -18.07 -17.17 -7.25
C GLY A 185 -17.18 -16.94 -6.03
N ALA A 186 -17.59 -16.08 -5.09
CA ALA A 186 -16.90 -15.89 -3.81
C ALA A 186 -16.58 -17.22 -3.14
N LEU A 187 -15.35 -17.36 -2.64
CA LEU A 187 -14.84 -18.58 -2.03
C LEU A 187 -15.38 -18.76 -0.60
N LEU A 188 -16.63 -19.19 -0.49
CA LEU A 188 -17.27 -19.50 0.79
C LEU A 188 -16.55 -20.65 1.52
N THR A 189 -16.07 -20.37 2.74
CA THR A 189 -15.44 -21.36 3.61
C THR A 189 -16.44 -22.41 4.11
N LYS A 190 -16.03 -23.67 4.10
CA LYS A 190 -16.78 -24.83 4.59
C LYS A 190 -16.06 -25.49 5.77
N LYS A 191 -16.83 -26.12 6.66
CA LYS A 191 -16.33 -27.04 7.70
C LYS A 191 -15.98 -28.40 7.10
N ALA A 192 -15.30 -29.25 7.87
CA ALA A 192 -14.88 -30.58 7.43
C ALA A 192 -16.07 -31.50 7.03
N ASP A 193 -17.25 -31.27 7.61
CA ASP A 193 -18.49 -31.99 7.28
C ASP A 193 -19.24 -31.44 6.06
N GLY A 194 -18.68 -30.42 5.40
CA GLY A 194 -19.25 -29.77 4.21
C GLY A 194 -20.27 -28.65 4.51
N THR A 195 -20.60 -28.41 5.78
CA THR A 195 -21.47 -27.29 6.16
C THR A 195 -20.74 -25.94 6.06
N ASP A 196 -21.49 -24.83 6.03
CA ASP A 196 -20.89 -23.49 5.96
C ASP A 196 -20.11 -23.18 7.25
N TRP A 197 -18.92 -22.57 7.10
CA TRP A 197 -18.15 -22.11 8.26
C TRP A 197 -18.87 -20.97 8.98
N TYR A 198 -19.29 -19.96 8.23
CA TYR A 198 -19.99 -18.79 8.76
C TYR A 198 -21.49 -19.04 8.82
N SER A 199 -22.14 -18.51 9.86
CA SER A 199 -23.61 -18.46 9.87
C SER A 199 -24.14 -17.67 8.68
N LYS A 200 -25.36 -17.99 8.22
CA LYS A 200 -26.01 -17.25 7.12
C LYS A 200 -26.11 -15.73 7.38
N LYS A 201 -26.25 -15.33 8.65
CA LYS A 201 -26.29 -13.91 9.05
C LYS A 201 -24.91 -13.26 8.93
N ALA A 202 -23.88 -13.91 9.47
CA ALA A 202 -22.50 -13.44 9.36
C ALA A 202 -22.07 -13.30 7.90
N TRP A 203 -22.30 -14.33 7.07
CA TRP A 203 -21.93 -14.32 5.64
C TRP A 203 -22.62 -13.19 4.85
N LYS A 204 -23.86 -12.84 5.21
CA LYS A 204 -24.60 -11.74 4.56
C LYS A 204 -23.92 -10.39 4.78
N GLU A 205 -23.25 -10.22 5.91
CA GLU A 205 -22.66 -8.95 6.35
C GLU A 205 -21.13 -8.92 6.23
N PHE A 206 -20.50 -10.05 5.97
CA PHE A 206 -19.05 -10.21 5.95
C PHE A 206 -18.41 -9.34 4.85
N PRO A 207 -17.56 -8.35 5.21
CA PRO A 207 -16.87 -7.54 4.21
C PRO A 207 -15.75 -8.33 3.54
N LEU A 208 -15.56 -8.16 2.23
CA LEU A 208 -14.46 -8.79 1.51
C LEU A 208 -13.11 -8.32 2.08
N SER A 209 -12.91 -7.00 2.10
CA SER A 209 -11.68 -6.36 2.55
C SER A 209 -11.42 -6.64 4.04
N SER A 210 -10.23 -7.12 4.37
CA SER A 210 -9.74 -7.28 5.74
C SER A 210 -9.27 -5.95 6.31
N LYS A 211 -8.53 -5.16 5.52
CA LYS A 211 -8.28 -3.74 5.80
C LYS A 211 -9.27 -2.88 5.03
N SER A 212 -8.91 -2.51 3.79
CA SER A 212 -9.79 -1.85 2.83
C SER A 212 -9.21 -1.98 1.41
N HIS A 213 -10.00 -1.61 0.41
CA HIS A 213 -9.53 -1.31 -0.95
C HIS A 213 -9.87 0.15 -1.22
N TRP A 214 -8.91 0.93 -1.73
CA TRP A 214 -9.12 2.33 -2.11
C TRP A 214 -8.67 2.57 -3.55
N ASP A 215 -9.51 3.28 -4.31
CA ASP A 215 -9.11 3.91 -5.56
C ASP A 215 -8.94 5.41 -5.27
N VAL A 216 -7.69 5.87 -5.27
CA VAL A 216 -7.30 7.23 -4.88
C VAL A 216 -6.76 7.98 -6.11
N PRO A 217 -7.52 8.92 -6.69
CA PRO A 217 -7.05 9.71 -7.83
C PRO A 217 -6.02 10.75 -7.39
N VAL A 218 -4.82 10.69 -7.96
CA VAL A 218 -3.71 11.64 -7.76
C VAL A 218 -3.49 12.47 -9.02
N GLN A 219 -3.45 13.79 -8.86
CA GLN A 219 -3.29 14.74 -9.96
C GLN A 219 -1.82 15.05 -10.21
N ILE A 220 -1.25 14.52 -11.30
CA ILE A 220 0.16 14.71 -11.66
C ILE A 220 0.24 15.53 -12.94
N GLY A 221 0.51 16.83 -12.81
CA GLY A 221 0.36 17.76 -13.91
C GLY A 221 -1.11 17.89 -14.31
N ASN A 222 -1.42 17.60 -15.58
CA ASN A 222 -2.79 17.61 -16.10
C ASN A 222 -3.44 16.22 -16.13
N GLU A 223 -2.73 15.19 -15.68
CA GLU A 223 -3.17 13.80 -15.77
C GLU A 223 -3.63 13.28 -14.41
N THR A 224 -4.69 12.48 -14.43
CA THR A 224 -5.10 11.70 -13.26
C THR A 224 -4.43 10.33 -13.29
N VAL A 225 -3.76 9.96 -12.20
CA VAL A 225 -3.28 8.59 -11.95
C VAL A 225 -4.09 8.00 -10.80
N HIS A 226 -4.75 6.88 -11.04
CA HIS A 226 -5.48 6.14 -10.01
C HIS A 226 -4.53 5.27 -9.20
N VAL A 227 -4.43 5.55 -7.91
CA VAL A 227 -3.59 4.78 -6.99
C VAL A 227 -4.49 3.78 -6.27
N LEU A 228 -4.43 2.53 -6.72
CA LEU A 228 -5.29 1.42 -6.28
C LEU A 228 -4.59 0.67 -5.16
N VAL A 229 -5.06 0.80 -3.92
CA VAL A 229 -4.31 0.33 -2.75
C VAL A 229 -5.12 -0.60 -1.87
N SER A 230 -4.46 -1.67 -1.44
CA SER A 230 -5.04 -2.64 -0.51
C SER A 230 -3.96 -3.26 0.39
N HIS A 231 -4.44 -3.86 1.47
CA HIS A 231 -3.65 -4.74 2.34
C HIS A 231 -4.53 -5.96 2.65
N PRO A 232 -4.55 -7.00 1.78
CA PRO A 232 -5.28 -8.23 2.02
C PRO A 232 -4.87 -8.95 3.31
N THR A 233 -5.68 -9.92 3.75
CA THR A 233 -5.36 -10.73 4.93
C THR A 233 -4.13 -11.60 4.66
N PRO A 234 -3.22 -11.81 5.62
CA PRO A 234 -2.22 -12.88 5.54
C PRO A 234 -2.93 -14.22 5.36
N PRO A 235 -2.55 -15.08 4.38
CA PRO A 235 -3.23 -16.33 4.04
C PRO A 235 -2.85 -17.49 4.98
N THR A 236 -2.68 -17.20 6.26
CA THR A 236 -2.22 -18.14 7.28
C THR A 236 -2.90 -17.82 8.62
N PHE A 237 -2.52 -18.47 9.72
CA PHE A 237 -3.11 -18.32 11.06
C PHE A 237 -4.54 -18.88 11.20
N ASP A 238 -4.88 -19.88 10.39
CA ASP A 238 -6.13 -20.63 10.41
C ASP A 238 -5.90 -22.13 10.15
N GLY A 239 -6.99 -22.92 10.13
CA GLY A 239 -6.91 -24.36 9.97
C GLY A 239 -7.10 -24.83 8.53
N ALA A 240 -7.34 -26.14 8.37
CA ALA A 240 -7.55 -26.76 7.06
C ALA A 240 -8.76 -26.21 6.28
N GLU A 241 -9.63 -25.43 6.92
CA GLU A 241 -10.72 -24.71 6.26
C GLU A 241 -10.23 -23.61 5.31
N ASP A 242 -9.01 -23.10 5.51
CA ASP A 242 -8.35 -22.07 4.69
C ASP A 242 -9.22 -20.81 4.48
N ARG A 243 -9.64 -20.17 5.58
CA ARG A 243 -10.44 -18.93 5.55
C ARG A 243 -9.64 -17.78 4.96
N ASN A 244 -8.42 -17.65 5.43
CA ASN A 244 -7.55 -16.54 5.15
C ASN A 244 -6.96 -16.66 3.75
N GLY A 245 -6.57 -17.84 3.27
CA GLY A 245 -6.14 -18.02 1.88
C GLY A 245 -7.26 -17.75 0.88
N LYS A 246 -8.50 -18.20 1.17
CA LYS A 246 -9.69 -17.88 0.34
C LYS A 246 -10.04 -16.40 0.33
N ARG A 247 -10.00 -15.74 1.49
CA ARG A 247 -10.27 -14.30 1.57
C ARG A 247 -9.18 -13.50 0.86
N ASN A 248 -7.90 -13.81 1.11
CA ASN A 248 -6.77 -13.17 0.43
C ASN A 248 -6.88 -13.29 -1.09
N HIS A 249 -7.21 -14.48 -1.59
CA HIS A 249 -7.46 -14.72 -3.01
C HIS A 249 -8.50 -13.75 -3.59
N ASP A 250 -9.67 -13.68 -2.97
CA ASP A 250 -10.78 -12.85 -3.47
C ASP A 250 -10.52 -11.35 -3.27
N GLU A 251 -9.79 -10.96 -2.22
CA GLU A 251 -9.29 -9.59 -2.04
C GLU A 251 -8.36 -9.20 -3.19
N ILE A 252 -7.42 -10.06 -3.61
CA ILE A 252 -6.51 -9.75 -4.73
C ILE A 252 -7.27 -9.78 -6.06
N ARG A 253 -8.14 -10.77 -6.27
CA ARG A 253 -8.97 -10.89 -7.47
C ARG A 253 -9.87 -9.67 -7.65
N PHE A 254 -10.31 -9.02 -6.58
CA PHE A 254 -11.07 -7.77 -6.64
C PHE A 254 -10.39 -6.76 -7.58
N TRP A 255 -9.08 -6.55 -7.47
CA TRP A 255 -8.38 -5.59 -8.34
C TRP A 255 -8.36 -6.03 -9.80
N LYS A 256 -8.17 -7.32 -10.06
CA LYS A 256 -8.19 -7.87 -11.41
C LYS A 256 -9.56 -7.68 -12.06
N ASP A 257 -10.63 -7.85 -11.30
CA ASP A 257 -11.99 -7.62 -11.80
C ASP A 257 -12.31 -6.11 -11.87
N TYR A 258 -11.80 -5.27 -10.97
CA TYR A 258 -11.99 -3.80 -10.95
C TYR A 258 -11.37 -3.09 -12.15
N ILE A 259 -10.17 -3.49 -12.57
CA ILE A 259 -9.49 -2.91 -13.75
C ILE A 259 -9.98 -3.52 -15.07
N SER A 260 -10.72 -4.62 -15.04
CA SER A 260 -11.26 -5.30 -16.23
C SER A 260 -12.36 -4.47 -16.89
N ASP A 261 -12.43 -4.52 -18.22
CA ASP A 261 -13.48 -3.84 -18.98
C ASP A 261 -14.87 -4.48 -18.78
N ASN A 262 -14.92 -5.76 -18.40
CA ASN A 262 -16.16 -6.56 -18.47
C ASN A 262 -16.54 -7.25 -17.14
N SER A 263 -15.69 -7.19 -16.11
CA SER A 263 -15.90 -7.98 -14.88
C SER A 263 -16.41 -7.15 -13.70
N ALA A 264 -16.32 -5.83 -13.74
CA ALA A 264 -16.50 -4.98 -12.57
C ALA A 264 -17.96 -4.62 -12.24
N SER A 265 -18.95 -5.13 -12.99
CA SER A 265 -20.37 -4.70 -12.86
C SER A 265 -20.99 -5.00 -11.50
N TYR A 266 -20.44 -5.98 -10.77
CA TYR A 266 -20.90 -6.35 -9.42
C TYR A 266 -20.29 -5.45 -8.32
N ILE A 267 -19.21 -4.73 -8.63
CA ILE A 267 -18.47 -3.93 -7.67
C ILE A 267 -19.25 -2.64 -7.39
N TYR A 268 -19.39 -2.31 -6.12
CA TYR A 268 -19.94 -1.04 -5.65
C TYR A 268 -19.07 -0.50 -4.51
N ASP A 269 -18.84 0.81 -4.51
CA ASP A 269 -18.11 1.47 -3.42
C ASP A 269 -19.02 1.74 -2.21
N ASP A 270 -18.44 2.28 -1.14
CA ASP A 270 -19.13 2.58 0.10
C ASP A 270 -20.18 3.70 -0.04
N LYS A 271 -20.17 4.44 -1.16
CA LYS A 271 -21.22 5.41 -1.55
C LYS A 271 -22.30 4.78 -2.45
N GLY A 272 -22.16 3.50 -2.79
CA GLY A 272 -23.07 2.74 -3.66
C GLY A 272 -22.86 2.94 -5.16
N VAL A 273 -21.79 3.64 -5.58
CA VAL A 273 -21.47 3.82 -7.00
C VAL A 273 -20.93 2.51 -7.55
N LYS A 274 -21.57 2.02 -8.61
CA LYS A 274 -21.26 0.73 -9.24
C LYS A 274 -20.24 0.86 -10.36
N GLY A 275 -19.53 -0.23 -10.63
CA GLY A 275 -18.62 -0.38 -11.76
C GLY A 275 -17.14 -0.26 -11.37
N GLY A 276 -16.30 -0.59 -12.33
CA GLY A 276 -14.84 -0.62 -12.19
C GLY A 276 -14.15 0.67 -12.58
N LEU A 277 -12.85 0.57 -12.79
CA LEU A 277 -12.04 1.63 -13.35
C LEU A 277 -12.37 1.84 -14.82
N SER A 278 -12.42 3.10 -15.27
CA SER A 278 -12.63 3.41 -16.69
C SER A 278 -11.53 2.78 -17.57
N PRO A 279 -11.87 2.24 -18.76
CA PRO A 279 -10.93 1.48 -19.61
C PRO A 279 -9.61 2.19 -19.94
N ASN A 280 -9.63 3.52 -20.08
CA ASN A 280 -8.49 4.35 -20.47
C ASN A 280 -7.84 5.09 -19.28
N SER A 281 -8.01 4.60 -18.05
CA SER A 281 -7.37 5.18 -16.88
C SER A 281 -5.93 4.69 -16.71
N ARG A 282 -5.04 5.60 -16.32
CA ARG A 282 -3.71 5.27 -15.83
C ARG A 282 -3.82 4.88 -14.36
N PHE A 283 -3.20 3.78 -13.95
CA PHE A 283 -3.26 3.34 -12.56
C PHE A 283 -1.96 2.70 -12.09
N VAL A 284 -1.79 2.66 -10.77
CA VAL A 284 -0.75 1.87 -10.11
C VAL A 284 -1.39 1.12 -8.95
N ILE A 285 -1.32 -0.21 -8.97
CA ILE A 285 -1.74 -1.03 -7.83
C ILE A 285 -0.57 -1.14 -6.85
N MET A 286 -0.80 -0.86 -5.56
CA MET A 286 0.25 -0.91 -4.55
C MET A 286 -0.24 -1.56 -3.25
N GLY A 287 0.66 -2.29 -2.58
CA GLY A 287 0.43 -2.80 -1.23
C GLY A 287 1.14 -4.11 -0.93
N ASP A 288 1.16 -4.44 0.36
CA ASP A 288 1.37 -5.80 0.84
C ASP A 288 0.16 -6.65 0.46
N GLN A 289 0.30 -7.47 -0.57
CA GLN A 289 -0.73 -8.39 -1.05
C GLN A 289 -0.72 -9.72 -0.29
N ASN A 290 0.25 -9.96 0.59
CA ASN A 290 0.39 -11.18 1.38
C ASN A 290 0.43 -12.48 0.53
N ALA A 291 0.75 -12.38 -0.76
CA ALA A 291 0.72 -13.50 -1.69
C ALA A 291 1.89 -13.46 -2.68
N SER A 292 2.47 -14.61 -2.98
CA SER A 292 3.47 -14.79 -4.03
C SER A 292 2.95 -15.77 -5.09
N PRO A 293 3.25 -15.55 -6.39
CA PRO A 293 2.87 -16.48 -7.44
C PRO A 293 3.63 -17.82 -7.36
N VAL A 294 4.68 -17.91 -6.54
CA VAL A 294 5.58 -19.07 -6.48
C VAL A 294 5.77 -19.64 -5.07
N GLU A 295 5.66 -18.81 -4.04
CA GLU A 295 6.01 -19.14 -2.65
C GLU A 295 4.85 -18.87 -1.69
N GLY A 296 4.96 -19.37 -0.46
CA GLY A 296 3.96 -19.18 0.59
C GLY A 296 2.70 -20.01 0.43
N ASP A 297 1.75 -19.74 1.33
CA ASP A 297 0.53 -20.53 1.54
C ASP A 297 -0.71 -19.95 0.83
N ALA A 298 -0.58 -18.78 0.19
CA ALA A 298 -1.66 -18.15 -0.57
C ALA A 298 -2.19 -19.08 -1.68
N MET A 299 -3.49 -18.98 -1.96
CA MET A 299 -4.06 -19.54 -3.19
C MET A 299 -3.51 -18.76 -4.40
N ARG A 300 -2.41 -19.27 -4.99
CA ARG A 300 -1.56 -18.58 -5.96
C ARG A 300 -2.27 -17.96 -7.15
N GLU A 301 -3.38 -18.57 -7.60
CA GLU A 301 -4.16 -18.07 -8.74
C GLU A 301 -4.69 -16.64 -8.53
N GLY A 302 -4.91 -16.21 -7.28
CA GLY A 302 -5.32 -14.84 -6.97
C GLY A 302 -4.30 -13.82 -7.47
N ILE A 303 -3.07 -13.87 -6.93
CA ILE A 303 -1.99 -12.96 -7.32
C ILE A 303 -1.51 -13.19 -8.74
N LYS A 304 -1.46 -14.45 -9.19
CA LYS A 304 -1.02 -14.80 -10.54
C LYS A 304 -1.95 -14.19 -11.61
N SER A 305 -3.26 -14.33 -11.44
CA SER A 305 -4.24 -13.75 -12.38
C SER A 305 -4.19 -12.23 -12.45
N LEU A 306 -3.85 -11.56 -11.33
CA LEU A 306 -3.65 -10.12 -11.31
C LEU A 306 -2.40 -9.72 -12.11
N ILE A 307 -1.23 -10.28 -11.78
CA ILE A 307 0.04 -9.91 -12.44
C ILE A 307 0.10 -10.29 -13.92
N GLU A 308 -0.65 -11.31 -14.34
CA GLU A 308 -0.79 -11.73 -15.74
C GLU A 308 -1.83 -10.92 -16.52
N SER A 309 -2.56 -9.99 -15.86
CA SER A 309 -3.52 -9.12 -16.52
C SER A 309 -2.85 -8.30 -17.64
N PRO A 310 -3.43 -8.24 -18.85
CA PRO A 310 -2.86 -7.48 -19.96
C PRO A 310 -2.81 -5.97 -19.69
N LYS A 311 -3.56 -5.48 -18.70
CA LYS A 311 -3.54 -4.07 -18.30
C LYS A 311 -2.37 -3.71 -17.39
N ILE A 312 -1.72 -4.69 -16.77
CA ILE A 312 -0.59 -4.48 -15.86
C ILE A 312 0.72 -4.64 -16.61
N ASN A 313 1.67 -3.74 -16.33
CA ASN A 313 3.05 -3.92 -16.74
C ASN A 313 3.79 -4.74 -15.68
N SER A 314 3.96 -6.03 -15.96
CA SER A 314 4.67 -7.00 -15.12
C SER A 314 5.97 -7.50 -15.76
N ASP A 315 6.48 -6.80 -16.77
CA ASP A 315 7.69 -7.18 -17.53
C ASP A 315 8.99 -7.04 -16.71
N PHE A 316 8.89 -6.49 -15.50
CA PHE A 316 9.96 -6.36 -14.53
C PHE A 316 9.49 -6.81 -13.15
N THR A 317 10.43 -7.24 -12.32
CA THR A 317 10.16 -7.56 -10.92
C THR A 317 11.20 -6.85 -10.04
N PRO A 318 10.76 -6.04 -9.05
CA PRO A 318 11.66 -5.42 -8.10
C PRO A 318 12.62 -6.43 -7.47
N ALA A 319 13.88 -6.03 -7.31
CA ALA A 319 14.96 -6.90 -6.88
C ALA A 319 15.87 -6.23 -5.85
N SER A 320 16.59 -7.02 -5.07
CA SER A 320 17.64 -6.54 -4.17
C SER A 320 18.76 -7.55 -3.98
N LYS A 321 19.96 -7.05 -3.68
CA LYS A 321 21.08 -7.91 -3.27
C LYS A 321 20.84 -8.55 -1.91
N GLY A 322 20.29 -7.81 -0.96
CA GLY A 322 19.99 -8.30 0.38
C GLY A 322 18.98 -9.44 0.36
N GLY A 323 17.94 -9.38 -0.48
CA GLY A 323 17.01 -10.50 -0.68
C GLY A 323 17.72 -11.76 -1.21
N ALA A 324 18.56 -11.60 -2.24
CA ALA A 324 19.34 -12.72 -2.78
C ALA A 324 20.30 -13.34 -1.74
N GLU A 325 20.99 -12.52 -0.96
CA GLU A 325 21.89 -12.99 0.11
C GLU A 325 21.13 -13.67 1.25
N PHE A 326 19.95 -13.17 1.60
CA PHE A 326 19.12 -13.71 2.69
C PHE A 326 18.51 -15.07 2.34
N SER A 327 18.35 -15.35 1.04
CA SER A 327 17.78 -16.57 0.48
C SER A 327 18.69 -17.22 -0.59
N PRO A 328 19.95 -17.58 -0.26
CA PRO A 328 20.99 -17.86 -1.26
C PRO A 328 20.77 -19.16 -2.06
N LYS A 329 19.89 -20.05 -1.58
CA LYS A 329 19.51 -21.31 -2.24
C LYS A 329 18.19 -21.23 -2.99
N ASN A 330 17.53 -20.08 -2.96
CA ASN A 330 16.21 -19.91 -3.57
C ASN A 330 16.35 -19.02 -4.81
N PRO A 331 15.99 -19.51 -6.02
CA PRO A 331 16.11 -18.71 -7.24
C PRO A 331 15.24 -17.46 -7.23
N PHE A 332 14.17 -17.42 -6.44
CA PHE A 332 13.28 -16.26 -6.28
C PHE A 332 13.73 -15.31 -5.17
N GLY A 333 14.79 -15.66 -4.43
CA GLY A 333 15.31 -14.89 -3.30
C GLY A 333 15.61 -13.43 -3.62
N ILE A 334 16.09 -13.18 -4.83
CA ILE A 334 16.39 -11.82 -5.32
C ILE A 334 15.16 -10.89 -5.32
N ASN A 335 13.95 -11.45 -5.40
CA ASN A 335 12.68 -10.71 -5.44
C ASN A 335 11.92 -10.74 -4.10
N HIS A 336 12.52 -11.27 -3.03
CA HIS A 336 11.89 -11.28 -1.71
C HIS A 336 11.74 -9.86 -1.18
N THR A 337 10.58 -9.58 -0.60
CA THR A 337 10.19 -8.29 -0.03
C THR A 337 9.93 -8.37 1.47
N ALA A 338 9.91 -9.57 2.03
CA ALA A 338 9.66 -9.80 3.45
C ALA A 338 10.64 -10.80 4.07
N PHE A 339 10.84 -10.69 5.38
CA PHE A 339 11.79 -11.47 6.17
C PHE A 339 11.48 -12.97 6.16
N TRP A 340 10.23 -13.37 5.92
CA TRP A 340 9.83 -14.77 5.74
C TRP A 340 10.04 -15.30 4.33
N ARG A 341 10.89 -14.64 3.53
CA ARG A 341 11.41 -15.16 2.26
C ARG A 341 10.33 -15.33 1.19
N MET A 342 9.58 -14.26 0.95
CA MET A 342 8.52 -14.19 -0.04
C MET A 342 8.45 -12.81 -0.69
N ARG A 343 7.99 -12.74 -1.94
CA ARG A 343 7.50 -11.51 -2.57
C ARG A 343 6.04 -11.26 -2.14
N ALA A 344 5.85 -10.51 -1.07
CA ALA A 344 4.52 -10.16 -0.53
C ALA A 344 4.05 -8.77 -1.00
N ASP A 345 4.97 -7.88 -1.32
CA ASP A 345 4.72 -6.46 -1.57
C ASP A 345 4.83 -6.13 -3.07
N TYR A 346 3.89 -5.32 -3.57
CA TYR A 346 3.75 -5.06 -5.00
C TYR A 346 3.56 -3.57 -5.31
N VAL A 347 4.18 -3.15 -6.42
CA VAL A 347 3.88 -1.89 -7.12
C VAL A 347 3.74 -2.25 -8.60
N LEU A 348 2.53 -2.14 -9.12
CA LEU A 348 2.13 -2.65 -10.44
C LEU A 348 1.50 -1.53 -11.25
N PRO A 349 2.30 -0.77 -12.03
CA PRO A 349 1.76 0.25 -12.92
C PRO A 349 0.99 -0.38 -14.08
N SER A 350 0.00 0.36 -14.60
CA SER A 350 -0.69 0.02 -15.84
C SER A 350 0.27 0.06 -17.03
N ARG A 351 0.02 -0.74 -18.07
CA ARG A 351 0.72 -0.60 -19.35
C ARG A 351 0.42 0.75 -20.02
N LEU A 352 -0.81 1.23 -19.86
CA LEU A 352 -1.24 2.50 -20.42
C LEU A 352 -0.60 3.67 -19.66
N GLY A 353 -0.01 4.60 -20.42
CA GLY A 353 0.43 5.90 -19.93
C GLY A 353 1.70 5.89 -19.08
N PHE A 354 2.42 4.77 -19.01
CA PHE A 354 3.67 4.67 -18.27
C PHE A 354 4.77 3.98 -19.07
N LYS A 355 5.95 4.60 -19.09
CA LYS A 355 7.18 3.96 -19.51
C LYS A 355 8.02 3.57 -18.30
N PHE A 356 8.36 2.28 -18.18
CA PHE A 356 9.25 1.80 -17.12
C PHE A 356 10.64 2.44 -17.20
N VAL A 357 11.20 2.79 -16.04
CA VAL A 357 12.58 3.31 -15.91
C VAL A 357 13.43 2.37 -15.06
N ASN A 358 13.00 2.08 -13.82
CA ASN A 358 13.74 1.23 -12.90
C ASN A 358 12.81 0.71 -11.78
N SER A 359 13.25 -0.28 -11.02
CA SER A 359 12.54 -0.77 -9.83
C SER A 359 13.51 -1.37 -8.82
N GLY A 360 13.09 -1.49 -7.57
CA GLY A 360 13.91 -2.14 -6.56
C GLY A 360 13.17 -2.45 -5.27
N VAL A 361 13.84 -3.25 -4.44
CA VAL A 361 13.49 -3.45 -3.04
C VAL A 361 14.59 -2.80 -2.21
N PHE A 362 14.23 -1.97 -1.23
CA PHE A 362 15.21 -1.41 -0.29
C PHE A 362 15.65 -2.52 0.68
N TRP A 363 16.62 -3.31 0.25
CA TRP A 363 17.26 -4.35 1.05
C TRP A 363 18.74 -4.43 0.67
N PRO A 364 19.58 -3.51 1.18
CA PRO A 364 21.03 -3.60 1.01
C PRO A 364 21.59 -4.93 1.54
N ALA A 365 22.68 -5.41 0.92
CA ALA A 365 23.38 -6.61 1.35
C ALA A 365 24.09 -6.39 2.70
N LYS A 366 24.49 -7.46 3.39
CA LYS A 366 25.15 -7.34 4.68
C LYS A 366 26.47 -6.58 4.54
N GLY A 367 26.64 -5.52 5.33
CA GLY A 367 27.83 -4.67 5.29
C GLY A 367 27.80 -3.56 4.24
N GLU A 368 26.78 -3.51 3.36
CA GLU A 368 26.54 -2.33 2.54
C GLU A 368 25.98 -1.18 3.40
N PRO A 369 26.15 0.10 2.98
CA PRO A 369 25.54 1.22 3.65
C PRO A 369 24.04 1.01 3.91
N MET A 370 23.58 1.38 5.11
CA MET A 370 22.20 1.23 5.56
C MET A 370 21.69 -0.22 5.76
N SER A 371 22.55 -1.25 5.71
CA SER A 371 22.15 -2.63 6.03
C SER A 371 21.56 -2.80 7.42
N GLY A 372 22.04 -2.02 8.40
CA GLY A 372 21.50 -2.01 9.77
C GLY A 372 20.05 -1.54 9.88
N LEU A 373 19.55 -0.76 8.90
CA LEU A 373 18.14 -0.30 8.91
C LEU A 373 17.16 -1.45 8.69
N VAL A 374 17.60 -2.55 8.07
CA VAL A 374 16.75 -3.68 7.67
C VAL A 374 17.20 -5.02 8.27
N GLU A 375 18.00 -4.98 9.34
CA GLU A 375 18.57 -6.18 9.96
C GLU A 375 17.53 -7.09 10.62
N LYS A 376 16.54 -6.48 11.29
CA LYS A 376 15.46 -7.15 12.03
C LYS A 376 14.19 -6.31 12.01
N ARG A 377 13.06 -6.89 12.41
CA ARG A 377 11.76 -6.19 12.46
C ARG A 377 11.82 -4.89 13.25
N GLU A 378 12.47 -4.91 14.41
CA GLU A 378 12.59 -3.74 15.29
C GLU A 378 13.53 -2.66 14.74
N SER A 379 14.36 -2.99 13.73
CA SER A 379 15.17 -1.98 13.05
C SER A 379 14.32 -1.08 12.17
N SER A 380 13.34 -1.63 11.46
CA SER A 380 12.38 -0.85 10.68
C SER A 380 11.08 -1.62 10.43
N SER A 381 11.12 -2.74 9.74
CA SER A 381 9.98 -3.65 9.53
C SER A 381 10.46 -5.06 9.18
N ASP A 382 9.59 -6.05 9.35
CA ASP A 382 9.74 -7.39 8.76
C ASP A 382 9.49 -7.39 7.23
N HIS A 383 8.91 -6.34 6.67
CA HIS A 383 8.84 -6.07 5.22
C HIS A 383 9.94 -5.11 4.74
N ARG A 384 10.02 -4.91 3.43
CA ARG A 384 10.95 -4.00 2.76
C ARG A 384 10.19 -3.08 1.83
N LEU A 385 10.63 -1.82 1.75
CA LEU A 385 10.07 -0.86 0.81
C LEU A 385 10.31 -1.33 -0.62
N VAL A 386 9.22 -1.49 -1.38
CA VAL A 386 9.23 -1.81 -2.81
C VAL A 386 8.88 -0.58 -3.61
N TRP A 387 9.64 -0.30 -4.68
CA TRP A 387 9.41 0.87 -5.51
C TRP A 387 9.55 0.57 -7.00
N VAL A 388 8.83 1.34 -7.79
CA VAL A 388 8.90 1.35 -9.25
C VAL A 388 8.96 2.78 -9.72
N LYS A 389 9.92 3.06 -10.58
CA LYS A 389 10.11 4.33 -11.24
C LYS A 389 9.64 4.24 -12.69
N VAL A 390 8.81 5.20 -13.08
CA VAL A 390 8.21 5.31 -14.40
C VAL A 390 8.33 6.73 -14.93
N ILE A 391 8.15 6.91 -16.22
CA ILE A 391 7.83 8.19 -16.83
C ILE A 391 6.35 8.17 -17.17
N LEU A 392 5.63 9.22 -16.79
CA LEU A 392 4.25 9.45 -17.21
C LEU A 392 4.24 9.94 -18.67
N GLU A 393 3.46 9.27 -19.52
CA GLU A 393 3.33 9.55 -20.96
C GLU A 393 2.05 10.30 -21.35
#